data_AF-S9USI4-F1
#
_entry.id   AF-S9USI4-F1
#
_cell.length_a   1.000
_cell.length_b   1.000
_cell.length_c   1.000
_cell.angle_alpha   90.00
_cell.angle_beta   90.00
_cell.angle_gamma   90.00
#
_symmetry.space_group_name_H-M   'P 1'
#
loop_
_entity.id
_entity.type
_entity.pdbx_description
1 polymer ?
#
loop_
_entity_poly.entity_id
_entity_poly.type
_entity_poly.pdbx_seq_one_letter_code
_entity_poly.pdbx_strand_id
1 'polypeptide(L)'
;MRCRLLQSLQAGATASLALCEPRRRITRLYTSFYKGDLFPNQMVVPKSRLPAGVSVHMAREGKATSPHKAEHAAVEGIAWKDAASTDLAHMRPDAEASSLTEARPPRPYAPLGEVAKLELQGDYLTEGGLHQEALEFYGVVAKAYELAYPAGHTQQAGIRIKLAGAFRRTNRLESGKANAEAALQILDGNAQPSLELIVEALLELGLTKEALGEADAGRVYEEAVNVVRQYHDMGSSHRMLRLLPRLGRRFNLNHEQKFLYFSPFDYDRTFALADQCLARAEQFYDKQCGDGDRADVIRVLTTRKELLDQKFFNMRDFAGRIHTMRGHWMRKAKVLTNAPTPEELLRYSPTIHQVHRDFKYELNAPIGREKEVQPGVNRVVMDMGNPYRRRRSQSSREMLRDADNNFAKYIRAKEYNE
;
A
#
# COMPACT_ATOMS: atom_id res chain seq x y z
N MET A 1 -5.85 53.28 -45.49
CA MET A 1 -6.21 53.47 -46.92
C MET A 1 -5.46 52.41 -47.72
N ARG A 2 -6.10 51.30 -48.10
CA ARG A 2 -6.90 51.08 -49.33
C ARG A 2 -6.07 51.06 -50.62
N CYS A 3 -6.40 50.03 -51.41
CA CYS A 3 -6.15 49.80 -52.83
C CYS A 3 -4.85 49.05 -53.17
N ARG A 4 -4.84 48.01 -54.03
CA ARG A 4 -5.85 47.36 -54.89
C ARG A 4 -5.19 46.07 -55.40
N LEU A 5 -5.85 44.91 -55.26
CA LEU A 5 -6.50 44.14 -56.34
C LEU A 5 -5.49 43.52 -57.35
N LEU A 6 -5.34 42.19 -57.37
CA LEU A 6 -6.19 41.21 -58.12
C LEU A 6 -5.96 41.37 -59.63
N GLN A 7 -5.82 40.38 -60.50
CA GLN A 7 -6.34 39.02 -60.63
C GLN A 7 -5.83 38.56 -62.02
N SER A 8 -5.57 37.28 -62.35
CA SER A 8 -6.58 36.29 -62.78
C SER A 8 -5.80 35.18 -63.53
N LEU A 9 -5.86 33.92 -63.10
CA LEU A 9 -6.81 32.85 -63.47
C LEU A 9 -6.41 32.04 -64.71
N GLN A 10 -6.13 30.75 -64.47
CA GLN A 10 -6.61 29.54 -65.19
C GLN A 10 -6.22 29.39 -66.69
N ALA A 11 -5.92 28.21 -67.25
CA ALA A 11 -6.31 26.85 -66.94
C ALA A 11 -5.32 25.85 -67.56
N GLY A 12 -5.23 24.65 -67.00
CA GLY A 12 -4.47 23.54 -67.57
C GLY A 12 -4.63 22.28 -66.73
N ALA A 13 -5.82 21.69 -66.79
CA ALA A 13 -6.13 20.44 -66.12
C ALA A 13 -5.32 19.28 -66.73
N THR A 14 -4.47 18.65 -65.93
CA THR A 14 -4.15 17.22 -66.11
C THR A 14 -4.35 16.53 -64.78
N ALA A 15 -5.23 15.53 -64.83
CA ALA A 15 -5.59 14.68 -63.73
C ALA A 15 -4.36 13.94 -63.18
N SER A 16 -3.95 14.29 -61.96
CA SER A 16 -3.45 13.28 -61.04
C SER A 16 -4.58 13.02 -60.07
N LEU A 17 -5.20 11.85 -60.21
CA LEU A 17 -6.10 11.24 -59.24
C LEU A 17 -5.33 11.06 -57.92
N ALA A 18 -5.26 12.14 -57.13
CA ALA A 18 -5.06 12.01 -55.70
C ALA A 18 -6.36 11.45 -55.13
N LEU A 19 -6.52 10.12 -55.25
CA LEU A 19 -7.33 9.33 -54.34
C LEU A 19 -6.74 9.54 -52.94
N CYS A 20 -7.04 10.69 -52.34
CA CYS A 20 -7.00 10.88 -50.91
C CYS A 20 -8.11 9.98 -50.36
N GLU A 21 -7.81 8.71 -50.16
CA GLU A 21 -8.63 7.84 -49.34
C GLU A 21 -8.95 8.60 -48.05
N PRO A 22 -10.23 8.83 -47.72
CA PRO A 22 -10.55 9.34 -46.41
C PRO A 22 -10.11 8.25 -45.43
N ARG A 23 -8.98 8.47 -44.74
CA ARG A 23 -8.60 7.68 -43.57
C ARG A 23 -9.85 7.60 -42.69
N ARG A 24 -10.53 6.46 -42.71
CA ARG A 24 -11.78 6.27 -41.97
C ARG A 24 -11.49 6.60 -40.52
N ARG A 25 -12.05 7.71 -40.03
CA ARG A 25 -11.98 8.08 -38.62
C ARG A 25 -12.93 7.13 -37.89
N ILE A 26 -12.39 6.02 -37.39
CA ILE A 26 -13.15 5.08 -36.57
C ILE A 26 -13.17 5.65 -35.14
N THR A 27 -14.32 6.14 -34.71
CA THR A 27 -14.59 6.52 -33.32
C THR A 27 -15.49 5.48 -32.66
N ARG A 28 -15.37 5.31 -31.35
CA ARG A 28 -16.26 4.43 -30.57
C ARG A 28 -17.45 5.25 -30.09
N LEU A 29 -18.66 4.86 -30.52
CA LEU A 29 -19.92 5.49 -30.09
C LEU A 29 -20.47 4.90 -28.78
N TYR A 30 -19.95 3.73 -28.35
CA TYR A 30 -20.38 3.01 -27.15
C TYR A 30 -21.91 2.74 -27.09
N THR A 31 -22.57 2.58 -28.24
CA THR A 31 -24.01 2.31 -28.34
C THR A 31 -24.39 0.89 -27.95
N SER A 32 -23.54 -0.08 -28.30
CA SER A 32 -23.67 -1.48 -27.86
C SER A 32 -22.90 -1.71 -26.57
N PHE A 33 -23.22 -2.80 -25.87
CA PHE A 33 -22.48 -3.22 -24.67
C PHE A 33 -20.96 -3.26 -24.94
N TYR A 34 -20.22 -2.46 -24.18
CA TYR A 34 -18.76 -2.41 -24.23
C TYR A 34 -18.19 -3.05 -22.97
N LYS A 35 -17.44 -4.14 -23.14
CA LYS A 35 -16.75 -4.81 -22.04
C LYS A 35 -15.63 -3.90 -21.53
N GLY A 36 -15.59 -3.69 -20.21
CA GLY A 36 -14.51 -2.94 -19.57
C GLY A 36 -13.13 -3.55 -19.83
N ASP A 37 -12.13 -2.69 -19.95
CA ASP A 37 -10.74 -3.10 -20.15
C ASP A 37 -10.12 -3.54 -18.80
N LEU A 38 -9.29 -4.58 -18.85
CA LEU A 38 -8.50 -5.01 -17.69
C LEU A 38 -7.35 -4.02 -17.48
N PHE A 39 -7.35 -3.33 -16.35
CA PHE A 39 -6.36 -2.30 -16.05
C PHE A 39 -5.75 -2.48 -14.65
N PRO A 40 -4.45 -2.17 -14.44
CA PRO A 40 -3.77 -2.44 -13.16
C PRO A 40 -4.37 -1.76 -11.93
N ASN A 41 -5.19 -0.72 -12.11
CA ASN A 41 -5.89 -0.08 -11.01
C ASN A 41 -7.02 -0.95 -10.40
N GLN A 42 -7.43 -2.02 -11.06
CA GLN A 42 -8.46 -2.96 -10.60
C GLN A 42 -7.90 -4.04 -9.66
N MET A 43 -6.63 -3.95 -9.26
CA MET A 43 -6.05 -4.93 -8.34
C MET A 43 -6.69 -4.85 -6.95
N VAL A 44 -6.93 -6.02 -6.37
CA VAL A 44 -7.50 -6.14 -5.02
C VAL A 44 -6.45 -5.72 -4.00
N VAL A 45 -6.65 -4.56 -3.37
CA VAL A 45 -5.74 -4.01 -2.37
C VAL A 45 -6.03 -4.69 -1.02
N PRO A 46 -5.01 -5.24 -0.33
CA PRO A 46 -5.20 -5.79 1.02
C PRO A 46 -5.50 -4.67 2.02
N LYS A 47 -6.35 -4.97 3.01
CA LYS A 47 -6.65 -4.03 4.11
C LYS A 47 -5.47 -3.94 5.06
N SER A 48 -5.09 -2.73 5.47
CA SER A 48 -4.09 -2.51 6.52
C SER A 48 -4.63 -3.02 7.87
N ARG A 49 -3.78 -3.76 8.59
CA ARG A 49 -4.11 -4.43 9.85
C ARG A 49 -3.19 -3.98 10.96
N LEU A 50 -3.73 -3.91 12.18
CA LEU A 50 -2.93 -3.68 13.37
C LEU A 50 -2.02 -4.90 13.62
N PRO A 51 -0.77 -4.71 14.06
CA PRO A 51 0.12 -5.82 14.39
C PRO A 51 -0.47 -6.71 15.50
N ALA A 52 -0.19 -8.02 15.42
CA ALA A 52 -0.59 -8.93 16.48
C ALA A 52 0.11 -8.55 17.80
N GLY A 53 -0.66 -8.51 18.89
CA GLY A 53 -0.17 -8.14 20.23
C GLY A 53 -0.36 -6.66 20.59
N VAL A 54 -0.79 -5.81 19.66
CA VAL A 54 -1.20 -4.43 19.94
C VAL A 54 -2.72 -4.36 19.94
N SER A 55 -3.33 -3.97 21.08
CA SER A 55 -4.77 -3.69 21.14
C SER A 55 -5.08 -2.27 20.69
N VAL A 56 -6.34 -1.98 20.34
CA VAL A 56 -6.76 -0.63 19.93
C VAL A 56 -6.57 0.35 21.09
N HIS A 57 -6.88 -0.07 22.32
CA HIS A 57 -6.63 0.72 23.52
C HIS A 57 -5.14 1.10 23.66
N MET A 58 -4.22 0.15 23.46
CA MET A 58 -2.77 0.44 23.51
C MET A 58 -2.33 1.37 22.37
N ALA A 59 -2.88 1.18 21.17
CA ALA A 59 -2.58 2.02 20.01
C ALA A 59 -3.03 3.48 20.24
N ARG A 60 -4.15 3.70 20.93
CA ARG A 60 -4.67 5.04 21.28
C ARG A 60 -3.82 5.76 22.31
N GLU A 61 -3.34 5.05 23.33
CA GLU A 61 -2.47 5.62 24.38
C GLU A 61 -1.05 5.97 23.89
N GLY A 62 -0.70 5.59 22.66
CA GLY A 62 0.64 5.83 22.11
C GLY A 62 1.75 5.09 22.85
N LYS A 63 1.41 4.10 23.70
CA LYS A 63 2.39 3.23 24.35
C LYS A 63 3.00 2.33 23.30
N ALA A 64 4.12 2.76 22.75
CA ALA A 64 4.97 1.92 21.92
C ALA A 64 5.42 0.71 22.73
N THR A 65 4.86 -0.46 22.46
CA THR A 65 5.58 -1.70 22.75
C THR A 65 6.81 -1.68 21.85
N SER A 66 7.99 -1.58 22.45
CA SER A 66 9.25 -1.83 21.76
C SER A 66 9.12 -3.11 20.91
N PRO A 67 9.53 -3.12 19.64
CA PRO A 67 9.45 -4.30 18.80
C PRO A 67 10.55 -5.31 19.17
N HIS A 68 10.61 -5.76 20.43
CA HIS A 68 11.55 -6.78 20.89
C HIS A 68 10.94 -7.60 22.02
N LYS A 69 10.08 -8.53 21.63
CA LYS A 69 10.01 -9.93 22.07
C LYS A 69 8.72 -10.51 21.49
N ALA A 70 8.72 -10.69 20.16
CA ALA A 70 7.99 -11.83 19.65
C ALA A 70 8.73 -13.04 20.23
N GLU A 71 8.14 -13.68 21.24
CA GLU A 71 8.54 -15.03 21.61
C GLU A 71 8.62 -15.84 20.31
N HIS A 72 9.79 -16.44 20.07
CA HIS A 72 9.98 -17.36 18.98
C HIS A 72 9.01 -18.53 19.15
N ALA A 73 7.78 -18.39 18.64
CA ALA A 73 7.03 -19.54 18.19
C ALA A 73 7.94 -20.23 17.17
N ALA A 74 8.35 -21.46 17.49
CA ALA A 74 9.30 -22.24 16.70
C ALA A 74 8.87 -22.25 15.23
N VAL A 75 9.56 -21.45 14.42
CA VAL A 75 9.45 -21.52 12.97
C VAL A 75 10.24 -22.76 12.57
N GLU A 76 9.54 -23.85 12.29
CA GLU A 76 10.14 -24.99 11.59
C GLU A 76 10.87 -24.47 10.36
N GLY A 77 12.16 -24.81 10.26
CA GLY A 77 13.06 -24.28 9.26
C GLY A 77 12.58 -24.56 7.84
N ILE A 78 12.36 -23.50 7.08
CA ILE A 78 12.08 -23.59 5.64
C ILE A 78 13.31 -24.21 4.96
N ALA A 79 13.17 -25.43 4.46
CA ALA A 79 14.24 -26.17 3.81
C ALA A 79 14.48 -25.63 2.39
N TRP A 80 15.74 -25.34 2.07
CA TRP A 80 16.19 -24.75 0.79
C TRP A 80 16.01 -25.65 -0.45
N LYS A 81 15.33 -26.79 -0.33
CA LYS A 81 15.05 -27.68 -1.46
C LYS A 81 13.89 -27.19 -2.35
N ASP A 82 13.11 -26.20 -1.89
CA ASP A 82 11.96 -25.64 -2.63
C ASP A 82 12.32 -24.41 -3.50
N ALA A 83 13.58 -23.99 -3.50
CA ALA A 83 14.03 -22.79 -4.23
C ALA A 83 13.99 -22.90 -5.76
N ALA A 84 13.81 -24.11 -6.32
CA ALA A 84 13.72 -24.32 -7.77
C ALA A 84 12.30 -24.08 -8.34
N SER A 85 11.30 -23.80 -7.48
CA SER A 85 9.93 -23.50 -7.91
C SER A 85 9.70 -22.00 -8.13
N THR A 86 10.56 -21.37 -8.91
CA THR A 86 10.37 -19.98 -9.36
C THR A 86 9.57 -19.97 -10.66
N ASP A 87 8.24 -19.88 -10.56
CA ASP A 87 7.35 -19.29 -11.61
C ASP A 87 5.88 -19.19 -11.20
N LEU A 88 5.52 -19.66 -10.01
CA LEU A 88 4.28 -19.29 -9.34
C LEU A 88 4.67 -18.79 -7.97
N ALA A 89 4.32 -17.54 -7.65
CA ALA A 89 4.34 -17.08 -6.28
C ALA A 89 3.51 -18.09 -5.46
N HIS A 90 4.18 -18.94 -4.69
CA HIS A 90 3.58 -19.78 -3.69
C HIS A 90 2.92 -18.87 -2.64
N MET A 91 1.69 -18.44 -2.93
CA MET A 91 0.64 -18.49 -1.92
C MET A 91 0.77 -19.89 -1.32
N ARG A 92 1.27 -19.99 -0.07
CA ARG A 92 1.41 -21.26 0.64
C ARG A 92 0.17 -22.13 0.38
N PRO A 93 0.27 -23.24 -0.38
CA PRO A 93 -0.85 -24.17 -0.48
C PRO A 93 -1.09 -24.86 0.87
N ASP A 94 -0.11 -24.83 1.78
CA ASP A 94 -0.25 -25.38 3.13
C ASP A 94 -0.98 -24.45 4.12
N ALA A 95 -1.25 -23.19 3.75
CA ALA A 95 -2.22 -22.37 4.50
C ALA A 95 -3.68 -22.73 4.14
N GLU A 96 -3.90 -23.39 2.99
CA GLU A 96 -5.21 -23.87 2.56
C GLU A 96 -5.38 -25.39 2.77
N ALA A 97 -4.29 -26.18 2.84
CA ALA A 97 -4.36 -27.61 3.16
C ALA A 97 -4.40 -27.89 4.68
N SER A 98 -3.82 -27.02 5.51
CA SER A 98 -3.90 -27.13 6.99
C SER A 98 -5.17 -26.51 7.58
N SER A 99 -5.95 -25.78 6.77
CA SER A 99 -7.21 -25.14 7.22
C SER A 99 -8.48 -25.87 6.76
N LEU A 100 -8.34 -27.06 6.17
CA LEU A 100 -9.47 -27.91 5.78
C LEU A 100 -9.99 -28.82 6.91
N THR A 101 -9.44 -28.75 8.13
CA THR A 101 -9.91 -29.56 9.28
C THR A 101 -9.87 -28.85 10.64
N GLU A 102 -9.93 -27.52 10.68
CA GLU A 102 -10.62 -26.85 11.80
C GLU A 102 -11.96 -26.38 11.27
N ALA A 103 -12.99 -27.18 11.51
CA ALA A 103 -14.36 -26.84 11.18
C ALA A 103 -14.71 -25.53 11.89
N ARG A 104 -14.55 -24.40 11.18
CA ARG A 104 -15.14 -23.13 11.62
C ARG A 104 -16.60 -23.45 11.97
N PRO A 105 -17.07 -23.09 13.18
CA PRO A 105 -18.41 -23.46 13.61
C PRO A 105 -19.40 -23.08 12.51
N PRO A 106 -20.30 -24.02 12.12
CA PRO A 106 -21.21 -23.77 11.02
C PRO A 106 -22.00 -22.50 11.34
N ARG A 107 -21.81 -21.47 10.51
CA ARG A 107 -22.54 -20.21 10.68
C ARG A 107 -24.00 -20.46 10.35
N PRO A 108 -24.94 -19.90 11.13
CA PRO A 108 -26.35 -19.99 10.79
C PRO A 108 -26.59 -19.36 9.42
N TYR A 109 -27.51 -19.95 8.66
CA TYR A 109 -27.91 -19.38 7.38
C TYR A 109 -28.58 -18.03 7.61
N ALA A 110 -28.08 -17.01 6.93
CA ALA A 110 -28.69 -15.70 6.83
C ALA A 110 -28.67 -15.24 5.36
N PRO A 111 -29.72 -14.57 4.86
CA PRO A 111 -29.76 -14.09 3.48
C PRO A 111 -28.89 -12.82 3.31
N LEU A 112 -27.57 -12.98 3.45
CA LEU A 112 -26.61 -11.86 3.46
C LEU A 112 -26.65 -11.02 2.18
N GLY A 113 -27.05 -11.59 1.05
CA GLY A 113 -27.25 -10.84 -0.20
C GLY A 113 -28.38 -9.80 -0.11
N GLU A 114 -29.51 -10.13 0.51
CA GLU A 114 -30.62 -9.19 0.71
C GLU A 114 -30.30 -8.20 1.85
N VAL A 115 -29.64 -8.68 2.91
CA VAL A 115 -29.16 -7.81 4.00
C VAL A 115 -28.18 -6.75 3.48
N ALA A 116 -27.28 -7.11 2.57
CA ALA A 116 -26.37 -6.16 1.93
C ALA A 116 -27.11 -5.12 1.05
N LYS A 117 -28.23 -5.50 0.39
CA LYS A 117 -29.06 -4.52 -0.34
C LYS A 117 -29.71 -3.52 0.62
N LEU A 118 -30.20 -3.98 1.77
CA LEU A 118 -30.75 -3.11 2.81
C LEU A 118 -29.67 -2.18 3.40
N GLU A 119 -28.46 -2.70 3.63
CA GLU A 119 -27.33 -1.89 4.09
C GLU A 119 -26.99 -0.79 3.09
N LEU A 120 -26.88 -1.14 1.80
CA LEU A 120 -26.61 -0.19 0.73
C LEU A 120 -27.71 0.87 0.60
N GLN A 121 -28.99 0.47 0.75
CA GLN A 121 -30.10 1.41 0.76
C GLN A 121 -30.01 2.37 1.96
N GLY A 122 -29.63 1.87 3.14
CA GLY A 122 -29.37 2.69 4.32
C GLY A 122 -28.24 3.71 4.11
N ASP A 123 -27.16 3.29 3.43
CA ASP A 123 -26.06 4.18 3.04
C ASP A 123 -26.55 5.30 2.11
N TYR A 124 -27.33 4.96 1.07
CA TYR A 124 -27.91 5.95 0.16
C TYR A 124 -28.86 6.93 0.84
N LEU A 125 -29.69 6.46 1.76
CA LEU A 125 -30.60 7.33 2.53
C LEU A 125 -29.84 8.25 3.48
N THR A 126 -28.76 7.76 4.11
CA THR A 126 -27.89 8.58 4.95
C THR A 126 -27.22 9.69 4.14
N GLU A 127 -26.70 9.37 2.97
CA GLU A 127 -26.09 10.33 2.04
C GLU A 127 -27.14 11.33 1.50
N GLY A 128 -28.36 10.87 1.26
CA GLY A 128 -29.50 11.70 0.83
C GLY A 128 -30.17 12.55 1.92
N GLY A 129 -29.74 12.44 3.18
CA GLY A 129 -30.27 13.24 4.31
C GLY A 129 -31.48 12.64 5.05
N LEU A 130 -31.96 11.45 4.66
CA LEU A 130 -33.10 10.76 5.28
C LEU A 130 -32.63 9.89 6.45
N HIS A 131 -32.20 10.53 7.53
CA HIS A 131 -31.48 9.87 8.62
C HIS A 131 -32.32 8.92 9.48
N GLN A 132 -33.63 9.18 9.62
CA GLN A 132 -34.52 8.31 10.39
C GLN A 132 -34.78 6.99 9.68
N GLU A 133 -35.04 7.02 8.38
CA GLU A 133 -35.22 5.80 7.57
C GLU A 133 -33.92 4.98 7.52
N ALA A 134 -32.78 5.64 7.31
CA ALA A 134 -31.48 4.98 7.33
C ALA A 134 -31.19 4.25 8.65
N LEU A 135 -31.55 4.87 9.78
CA LEU A 135 -31.38 4.28 11.10
C LEU A 135 -32.17 2.96 11.25
N GLU A 136 -33.38 2.90 10.70
CA GLU A 136 -34.21 1.69 10.73
C GLU A 136 -33.60 0.58 9.87
N PHE A 137 -33.14 0.90 8.65
CA PHE A 137 -32.42 -0.05 7.80
C PHE A 137 -31.16 -0.59 8.48
N TYR A 138 -30.34 0.28 9.07
CA TYR A 138 -29.14 -0.16 9.79
C TYR A 138 -29.46 -0.99 11.02
N GLY A 139 -30.56 -0.70 11.75
CA GLY A 139 -31.00 -1.51 12.88
C GLY A 139 -31.35 -2.95 12.48
N VAL A 140 -32.07 -3.12 11.36
CA VAL A 140 -32.40 -4.44 10.80
C VAL A 140 -31.14 -5.19 10.36
N VAL A 141 -30.23 -4.51 9.64
CA VAL A 141 -28.98 -5.09 9.17
C VAL A 141 -28.07 -5.48 10.33
N ALA A 142 -27.94 -4.62 11.35
CA ALA A 142 -27.17 -4.91 12.55
C ALA A 142 -27.67 -6.18 13.24
N LYS A 143 -29.00 -6.33 13.34
CA LYS A 143 -29.57 -7.54 13.96
C LYS A 143 -29.29 -8.80 13.15
N ALA A 144 -29.35 -8.71 11.81
CA ALA A 144 -28.99 -9.82 10.93
C ALA A 144 -27.50 -10.19 11.05
N TYR A 145 -26.60 -9.22 11.16
CA TYR A 145 -25.16 -9.45 11.34
C TYR A 145 -24.81 -10.01 12.73
N GLU A 146 -25.56 -9.65 13.78
CA GLU A 146 -25.44 -10.29 15.10
C GLU A 146 -25.79 -11.78 15.07
N LEU A 147 -26.77 -12.18 14.26
CA LEU A 147 -27.14 -13.59 14.08
C LEU A 147 -26.14 -14.33 13.18
N ALA A 148 -25.69 -13.70 12.10
CA ALA A 148 -24.89 -14.36 11.07
C ALA A 148 -23.39 -14.50 11.40
N TYR A 149 -22.85 -13.57 12.19
CA TYR A 149 -21.42 -13.52 12.52
C TYR A 149 -21.15 -13.85 13.99
N PRO A 150 -20.00 -14.46 14.32
CA PRO A 150 -19.62 -14.68 15.71
C PRO A 150 -19.34 -13.35 16.42
N ALA A 151 -19.43 -13.37 17.76
CA ALA A 151 -19.06 -12.23 18.59
C ALA A 151 -17.61 -11.81 18.29
N GLY A 152 -17.37 -10.50 18.17
CA GLY A 152 -16.05 -9.97 17.82
C GLY A 152 -15.84 -9.75 16.31
N HIS A 153 -16.73 -10.19 15.43
CA HIS A 153 -16.47 -10.10 13.98
C HIS A 153 -16.41 -8.65 13.46
N THR A 154 -15.50 -8.37 12.53
CA THR A 154 -15.26 -7.01 11.99
C THR A 154 -16.47 -6.40 11.28
N GLN A 155 -17.32 -7.20 10.64
CA GLN A 155 -18.56 -6.69 10.05
C GLN A 155 -19.59 -6.24 11.10
N GLN A 156 -19.60 -6.84 12.30
CA GLN A 156 -20.44 -6.36 13.40
C GLN A 156 -19.95 -5.00 13.91
N ALA A 157 -18.63 -4.80 14.00
CA ALA A 157 -18.07 -3.49 14.31
C ALA A 157 -18.43 -2.47 13.22
N GLY A 158 -18.27 -2.82 11.94
CA GLY A 158 -18.58 -1.94 10.80
C GLY A 158 -20.02 -1.44 10.80
N ILE A 159 -21.01 -2.33 10.95
CA ILE A 159 -22.41 -1.91 10.98
C ILE A 159 -22.75 -1.08 12.22
N ARG A 160 -22.13 -1.36 13.38
CA ARG A 160 -22.31 -0.56 14.60
C ARG A 160 -21.76 0.86 14.46
N ILE A 161 -20.68 1.05 13.71
CA ILE A 161 -20.15 2.38 13.37
C ILE A 161 -21.16 3.16 12.52
N LYS A 162 -21.73 2.53 11.48
CA LYS A 162 -22.80 3.14 10.66
C LYS A 162 -24.03 3.50 11.49
N LEU A 163 -24.45 2.58 12.37
CA LEU A 163 -25.57 2.79 13.30
C LEU A 163 -25.29 3.96 14.26
N ALA A 164 -24.07 4.07 14.81
CA ALA A 164 -23.64 5.17 15.66
C ALA A 164 -23.78 6.52 14.94
N GLY A 165 -23.31 6.58 13.69
CA GLY A 165 -23.45 7.75 12.82
C GLY A 165 -24.91 8.09 12.53
N ALA A 166 -25.78 7.11 12.31
CA ALA A 166 -27.21 7.34 12.09
C ALA A 166 -27.91 7.87 13.35
N PHE A 167 -27.65 7.27 14.51
CA PHE A 167 -28.15 7.75 15.80
C PHE A 167 -27.74 9.20 16.07
N ARG A 168 -26.47 9.54 15.82
CA ARG A 168 -25.97 10.93 15.93
C ARG A 168 -26.78 11.90 15.08
N ARG A 169 -27.00 11.56 13.80
CA ARG A 169 -27.75 12.40 12.85
C ARG A 169 -29.23 12.54 13.21
N THR A 170 -29.80 11.59 13.94
CA THR A 170 -31.18 11.67 14.50
C THR A 170 -31.25 12.33 15.88
N ASN A 171 -30.17 12.97 16.35
CA ASN A 171 -30.04 13.59 17.69
C ASN A 171 -30.17 12.63 18.89
N ARG A 172 -29.96 11.33 18.70
CA ARG A 172 -29.91 10.33 19.79
C ARG A 172 -28.46 10.11 20.22
N LEU A 173 -27.84 11.15 20.75
CA LEU A 173 -26.38 11.25 20.89
C LEU A 173 -25.79 10.22 21.84
N GLU A 174 -26.44 9.93 22.97
CA GLU A 174 -25.97 8.95 23.96
C GLU A 174 -25.93 7.54 23.37
N SER A 175 -26.97 7.20 22.60
CA SER A 175 -27.01 5.91 21.88
C SER A 175 -25.96 5.84 20.77
N GLY A 176 -25.68 6.95 20.09
CA GLY A 176 -24.59 7.05 19.11
C GLY A 176 -23.23 6.79 19.75
N LYS A 177 -22.95 7.46 20.87
CA LYS A 177 -21.72 7.28 21.65
C LYS A 177 -21.56 5.84 22.13
N ALA A 178 -22.59 5.26 22.73
CA ALA A 178 -22.57 3.88 23.22
C ALA A 178 -22.28 2.86 22.10
N ASN A 179 -22.84 3.07 20.90
CA ASN A 179 -22.57 2.20 19.75
C ASN A 179 -21.14 2.34 19.21
N ALA A 180 -20.59 3.56 19.18
CA ALA A 180 -19.21 3.79 18.78
C ALA A 180 -18.21 3.17 19.77
N GLU A 181 -18.45 3.31 21.07
CA GLU A 181 -17.64 2.68 22.12
C GLU A 181 -17.74 1.14 22.06
N ALA A 182 -18.94 0.61 21.85
CA ALA A 182 -19.12 -0.83 21.67
C ALA A 182 -18.42 -1.36 20.40
N ALA A 183 -18.37 -0.58 19.32
CA ALA A 183 -17.60 -0.93 18.13
C ALA A 183 -16.09 -0.97 18.42
N LEU A 184 -15.56 0.00 19.18
CA LEU A 184 -14.16 -0.02 19.62
C LEU A 184 -13.85 -1.23 20.51
N GLN A 185 -14.74 -1.59 21.45
CA GLN A 185 -14.59 -2.79 22.27
C GLN A 185 -14.55 -4.09 21.44
N ILE A 186 -15.39 -4.19 20.40
CA ILE A 186 -15.35 -5.30 19.45
C ILE A 186 -14.01 -5.33 18.70
N LEU A 187 -13.49 -4.17 18.29
CA LEU A 187 -12.20 -4.07 17.61
C LEU A 187 -11.02 -4.39 18.55
N ASP A 188 -11.11 -4.04 19.83
CA ASP A 188 -10.13 -4.41 20.86
C ASP A 188 -10.07 -5.92 21.12
N GLY A 189 -11.21 -6.60 21.06
CA GLY A 189 -11.27 -8.07 21.19
C GLY A 189 -10.72 -8.82 19.97
N ASN A 190 -10.41 -8.13 18.87
CA ASN A 190 -9.85 -8.76 17.67
C ASN A 190 -8.31 -8.80 17.72
N ALA A 191 -7.73 -9.91 17.28
CA ALA A 191 -6.27 -10.04 17.22
C ALA A 191 -5.60 -9.09 16.21
N GLN A 192 -6.27 -8.82 15.09
CA GLN A 192 -5.76 -7.96 13.99
C GLN A 192 -6.89 -7.13 13.34
N PRO A 193 -7.41 -6.11 14.05
CA PRO A 193 -8.43 -5.21 13.50
C PRO A 193 -7.91 -4.42 12.29
N SER A 194 -8.83 -4.00 11.42
CA SER A 194 -8.53 -3.16 10.25
C SER A 194 -8.29 -1.73 10.70
N LEU A 195 -7.21 -1.09 10.25
CA LEU A 195 -6.92 0.31 10.62
C LEU A 195 -8.04 1.25 10.17
N GLU A 196 -8.55 1.05 8.96
CA GLU A 196 -9.69 1.79 8.43
C GLU A 196 -10.89 1.82 9.40
N LEU A 197 -11.27 0.65 9.94
CA LEU A 197 -12.42 0.53 10.85
C LEU A 197 -12.14 1.20 12.21
N ILE A 198 -10.90 1.14 12.70
CA ILE A 198 -10.50 1.81 13.94
C ILE A 198 -10.62 3.33 13.77
N VAL A 199 -10.05 3.85 12.68
CA VAL A 199 -10.05 5.29 12.40
C VAL A 199 -11.47 5.79 12.16
N GLU A 200 -12.31 5.03 11.46
CA GLU A 200 -13.72 5.36 11.26
C GLU A 200 -14.52 5.35 12.58
N ALA A 201 -14.29 4.35 13.44
CA ALA A 201 -14.91 4.30 14.76
C ALA A 201 -14.51 5.49 15.64
N LEU A 202 -13.23 5.88 15.63
CA LEU A 202 -12.73 7.04 16.36
C LEU A 202 -13.26 8.36 15.77
N LEU A 203 -13.38 8.46 14.44
CA LEU A 203 -13.98 9.62 13.79
C LEU A 203 -15.44 9.81 14.22
N GLU A 204 -16.26 8.76 14.17
CA GLU A 204 -17.67 8.84 14.61
C GLU A 204 -17.79 9.07 16.12
N LEU A 205 -16.86 8.53 16.93
CA LEU A 205 -16.77 8.86 18.36
C LEU A 205 -16.43 10.35 18.57
N GLY A 206 -15.47 10.91 17.83
CA GLY A 206 -15.13 12.33 17.90
C GLY A 206 -16.31 13.22 17.51
N LEU A 207 -17.02 12.87 16.43
CA LEU A 207 -18.20 13.61 15.96
C LEU A 207 -19.37 13.55 16.96
N THR A 208 -19.60 12.40 17.61
CA THR A 208 -20.63 12.28 18.65
C THR A 208 -20.28 13.08 19.90
N LYS A 209 -19.02 13.05 20.34
CA LYS A 209 -18.52 13.86 21.45
C LYS A 209 -18.60 15.36 21.19
N GLU A 210 -18.26 15.80 19.98
CA GLU A 210 -18.41 17.19 19.56
C GLU A 210 -19.88 17.63 19.63
N ALA A 211 -20.80 16.79 19.16
CA ALA A 211 -22.24 17.07 19.21
C ALA A 211 -22.80 17.12 20.65
N LEU A 212 -22.22 16.35 21.57
CA LEU A 212 -22.52 16.40 23.01
C LEU A 212 -21.89 17.61 23.72
N GLY A 213 -20.98 18.35 23.06
CA GLY A 213 -20.25 19.45 23.66
C GLY A 213 -19.10 19.03 24.58
N GLU A 214 -18.61 17.79 24.47
CA GLU A 214 -17.49 17.30 25.29
C GLU A 214 -16.15 17.92 24.83
N ALA A 215 -15.35 18.41 25.79
CA ALA A 215 -14.04 19.00 25.51
C ALA A 215 -13.01 17.99 24.93
N ASP A 216 -13.22 16.70 25.15
CA ASP A 216 -12.31 15.63 24.71
C ASP A 216 -12.42 15.28 23.22
N ALA A 217 -13.38 15.86 22.47
CA ALA A 217 -13.59 15.52 21.06
C ALA A 217 -12.33 15.76 20.20
N GLY A 218 -11.64 16.89 20.42
CA GLY A 218 -10.39 17.21 19.73
C GLY A 218 -9.29 16.15 19.92
N ARG A 219 -9.16 15.63 21.14
CA ARG A 219 -8.17 14.58 21.47
C ARG A 219 -8.44 13.28 20.73
N VAL A 220 -9.71 12.90 20.59
CA VAL A 220 -10.09 11.67 19.86
C VAL A 220 -9.71 11.75 18.38
N TYR A 221 -9.84 12.92 17.76
CA TYR A 221 -9.38 13.11 16.38
C TYR A 221 -7.85 12.99 16.27
N GLU A 222 -7.09 13.54 17.22
CA GLU A 222 -5.64 13.40 17.27
C GLU A 222 -5.20 11.94 17.52
N GLU A 223 -5.89 11.21 18.40
CA GLU A 223 -5.67 9.77 18.63
C GLU A 223 -5.80 8.97 17.33
N ALA A 224 -6.85 9.23 16.53
CA ALA A 224 -7.06 8.54 15.26
C ALA A 224 -5.88 8.76 14.29
N VAL A 225 -5.35 9.97 14.23
CA VAL A 225 -4.21 10.33 13.36
C VAL A 225 -2.91 9.72 13.88
N ASN A 226 -2.74 9.65 15.20
CA ASN A 226 -1.58 8.99 15.81
C ASN A 226 -1.53 7.51 15.48
N VAL A 227 -2.68 6.82 15.51
CA VAL A 227 -2.78 5.41 15.07
C VAL A 227 -2.36 5.26 13.61
N VAL A 228 -2.84 6.15 12.73
CA VAL A 228 -2.46 6.12 11.30
C VAL A 228 -0.96 6.36 11.12
N ARG A 229 -0.37 7.33 11.81
CA ARG A 229 1.06 7.65 11.72
C ARG A 229 1.96 6.49 12.16
N GLN A 230 1.53 5.71 13.14
CA GLN A 230 2.33 4.61 13.69
C GLN A 230 2.24 3.33 12.86
N TYR A 231 1.05 3.01 12.34
CA TYR A 231 0.76 1.66 11.82
C TYR A 231 0.38 1.62 10.34
N HIS A 232 0.11 2.75 9.68
CA HIS A 232 -0.32 2.77 8.27
C HIS A 232 0.87 2.92 7.31
N ASP A 233 0.89 2.13 6.23
CA ASP A 233 1.83 2.28 5.11
C ASP A 233 1.22 3.20 4.05
N MET A 234 1.74 4.43 3.97
CA MET A 234 1.23 5.47 3.07
C MET A 234 1.54 5.17 1.61
N GLY A 235 2.57 4.37 1.32
CA GLY A 235 3.02 4.03 -0.03
C GLY A 235 2.27 2.84 -0.66
N SER A 236 1.75 1.92 0.16
CA SER A 236 1.13 0.68 -0.29
C SER A 236 0.06 0.88 -1.38
N SER A 237 -0.81 1.88 -1.24
CA SER A 237 -1.96 2.08 -2.12
C SER A 237 -1.60 2.46 -3.56
N HIS A 238 -0.44 3.10 -3.78
CA HIS A 238 0.02 3.54 -5.11
C HIS A 238 1.18 2.73 -5.67
N ARG A 239 1.62 1.66 -4.98
CA ARG A 239 2.72 0.78 -5.42
C ARG A 239 2.63 0.43 -6.91
N MET A 240 1.43 0.09 -7.36
CA MET A 240 1.16 -0.41 -8.70
C MET A 240 0.61 0.65 -9.66
N LEU A 241 0.26 1.83 -9.13
CA LEU A 241 -0.29 2.95 -9.88
C LEU A 241 0.81 3.92 -10.33
N ARG A 242 1.89 4.02 -9.56
CA ARG A 242 2.96 5.01 -9.70
C ARG A 242 3.66 4.97 -11.07
N LEU A 243 3.91 3.78 -11.61
CA LEU A 243 4.63 3.63 -12.88
C LEU A 243 3.71 3.59 -14.12
N LEU A 244 2.38 3.63 -13.94
CA LEU A 244 1.41 3.56 -15.04
C LEU A 244 1.57 4.65 -16.12
N PRO A 245 1.96 5.91 -15.80
CA PRO A 245 2.28 6.92 -16.80
C PRO A 245 3.31 6.47 -17.86
N ARG A 246 4.18 5.51 -17.53
CA ARG A 246 5.20 4.98 -18.45
C ARG A 246 4.64 4.05 -19.53
N LEU A 247 3.38 3.61 -19.40
CA LEU A 247 2.69 2.81 -20.41
C LEU A 247 2.29 3.63 -21.64
N GLY A 248 2.07 4.93 -21.48
CA GLY A 248 1.71 5.84 -22.57
C GLY A 248 2.82 5.90 -23.63
N ARG A 249 2.55 5.39 -24.83
CA ARG A 249 3.52 5.35 -25.95
C ARG A 249 3.34 6.46 -26.97
N ARG A 250 2.21 7.18 -26.95
CA ARG A 250 1.88 8.24 -27.91
C ARG A 250 1.89 9.59 -27.21
N PHE A 251 2.24 10.63 -27.96
CA PHE A 251 2.29 12.01 -27.45
C PHE A 251 1.29 12.95 -28.16
N ASN A 252 0.97 12.71 -29.43
CA ASN A 252 0.05 13.58 -30.17
C ASN A 252 -1.43 13.23 -29.92
N LEU A 253 -1.74 11.93 -29.81
CA LEU A 253 -3.08 11.40 -29.51
C LEU A 253 -2.96 10.40 -28.37
N ASN A 254 -3.98 10.30 -27.54
CA ASN A 254 -4.03 9.46 -26.35
C ASN A 254 -2.88 9.74 -25.35
N HIS A 255 -2.52 11.03 -25.19
CA HIS A 255 -1.41 11.44 -24.33
C HIS A 255 -1.80 11.45 -22.85
N GLU A 256 -3.11 11.43 -22.54
CA GLU A 256 -3.64 11.26 -21.18
C GLU A 256 -3.11 10.00 -20.49
N GLN A 257 -2.72 8.97 -21.26
CA GLN A 257 -2.06 7.78 -20.72
C GLN A 257 -0.73 8.09 -20.02
N LYS A 258 -0.06 9.20 -20.36
CA LYS A 258 1.16 9.68 -19.70
C LYS A 258 0.89 10.56 -18.49
N PHE A 259 -0.37 10.93 -18.26
CA PHE A 259 -0.82 11.80 -17.18
C PHE A 259 -1.93 11.14 -16.36
N LEU A 260 -1.99 9.81 -16.37
CA LEU A 260 -2.92 9.06 -15.53
C LEU A 260 -2.67 9.44 -14.07
N TYR A 261 -3.74 9.92 -13.44
CA TYR A 261 -3.75 10.31 -12.05
C TYR A 261 -4.84 9.52 -11.34
N PHE A 262 -4.48 9.01 -10.16
CA PHE A 262 -5.38 8.30 -9.27
C PHE A 262 -5.36 9.05 -7.95
N SER A 263 -6.54 9.48 -7.51
CA SER A 263 -6.66 10.26 -6.28
C SER A 263 -6.37 9.37 -5.07
N PRO A 264 -5.57 9.84 -4.09
CA PRO A 264 -5.36 9.08 -2.86
C PRO A 264 -6.63 8.91 -2.04
N PHE A 265 -7.61 9.79 -2.21
CA PHE A 265 -8.90 9.69 -1.52
C PHE A 265 -9.76 8.51 -1.99
N ASP A 266 -9.53 7.98 -3.21
CA ASP A 266 -10.29 6.85 -3.75
C ASP A 266 -9.64 5.50 -3.44
N TYR A 267 -8.30 5.46 -3.40
CA TYR A 267 -7.52 4.22 -3.24
C TYR A 267 -7.02 3.99 -1.80
N ASP A 268 -7.14 4.99 -0.93
CA ASP A 268 -6.77 4.89 0.48
C ASP A 268 -7.82 5.59 1.36
N ARG A 269 -8.85 4.83 1.74
CA ARG A 269 -9.93 5.34 2.58
C ARG A 269 -9.46 5.71 3.99
N THR A 270 -8.45 5.01 4.53
CA THR A 270 -7.86 5.34 5.84
C THR A 270 -7.26 6.74 5.83
N PHE A 271 -6.57 7.10 4.75
CA PHE A 271 -6.03 8.44 4.53
C PHE A 271 -7.15 9.50 4.46
N ALA A 272 -8.24 9.23 3.72
CA ALA A 272 -9.37 10.16 3.64
C ALA A 272 -10.06 10.38 5.00
N LEU A 273 -10.22 9.31 5.79
CA LEU A 273 -10.77 9.39 7.14
C LEU A 273 -9.87 10.20 8.08
N ALA A 274 -8.55 9.99 8.00
CA ALA A 274 -7.59 10.76 8.80
C ALA A 274 -7.58 12.26 8.43
N ASP A 275 -7.68 12.58 7.13
CA ASP A 275 -7.81 13.97 6.67
C ASP A 275 -9.08 14.62 7.22
N GLN A 276 -10.19 13.88 7.25
CA GLN A 276 -11.45 14.35 7.81
C GLN A 276 -11.39 14.53 9.34
N CYS A 277 -10.70 13.65 10.07
CA CYS A 277 -10.43 13.84 11.51
C CYS A 277 -9.69 15.17 11.75
N LEU A 278 -8.64 15.46 10.98
CA LEU A 278 -7.86 16.69 11.12
C LEU A 278 -8.67 17.93 10.73
N ALA A 279 -9.47 17.85 9.67
CA ALA A 279 -10.37 18.94 9.26
C ALA A 279 -11.40 19.28 10.36
N ARG A 280 -11.93 18.26 11.05
CA ARG A 280 -12.86 18.45 12.16
C ARG A 280 -12.17 18.95 13.42
N ALA A 281 -10.98 18.45 13.73
CA ALA A 281 -10.17 18.95 14.84
C ALA A 281 -9.82 20.43 14.68
N GLU A 282 -9.45 20.85 13.46
CA GLU A 282 -9.21 22.25 13.12
C GLU A 282 -10.43 23.13 13.44
N GLN A 283 -11.61 22.75 12.93
CA GLN A 283 -12.86 23.47 13.19
C GLN A 283 -13.23 23.48 14.67
N PHE A 284 -12.94 22.41 15.40
CA PHE A 284 -13.22 22.30 16.82
C PHE A 284 -12.35 23.26 17.64
N TYR A 285 -11.03 23.27 17.40
CA TYR A 285 -10.11 24.15 18.10
C TYR A 285 -10.31 25.62 17.72
N ASP A 286 -10.63 25.92 16.46
CA ASP A 286 -10.92 27.29 16.02
C ASP A 286 -12.14 27.88 16.76
N LYS A 287 -13.19 27.07 16.95
CA LYS A 287 -14.38 27.45 17.74
C LYS A 287 -14.08 27.64 19.23
N GLN A 288 -13.15 26.85 19.80
CA GLN A 288 -12.82 26.91 21.22
C GLN A 288 -11.85 28.03 21.58
N CYS A 289 -10.88 28.33 20.72
CA CYS A 289 -9.79 29.27 21.02
C CYS A 289 -10.14 30.75 20.86
N GLY A 290 -11.15 31.12 20.06
CA GLY A 290 -11.44 32.54 19.77
C GLY A 290 -10.21 33.29 19.23
N ASP A 291 -10.04 34.57 19.63
CA ASP A 291 -8.84 35.39 19.29
C ASP A 291 -7.57 35.04 20.11
N GLY A 292 -7.59 33.95 20.89
CA GLY A 292 -6.48 33.50 21.73
C GLY A 292 -5.36 32.75 20.99
N ASP A 293 -4.54 32.03 21.76
CA ASP A 293 -3.37 31.29 21.27
C ASP A 293 -3.79 30.15 20.33
N ARG A 294 -3.43 30.26 19.05
CA ARG A 294 -3.81 29.33 17.96
C ARG A 294 -2.83 28.15 17.80
N ALA A 295 -2.04 27.85 18.83
CA ALA A 295 -1.03 26.80 18.81
C ALA A 295 -1.61 25.43 18.41
N ASP A 296 -2.79 25.07 18.92
CA ASP A 296 -3.45 23.79 18.62
C ASP A 296 -3.88 23.69 17.15
N VAL A 297 -4.48 24.76 16.60
CA VAL A 297 -4.88 24.84 15.19
C VAL A 297 -3.66 24.70 14.28
N ILE A 298 -2.57 25.41 14.59
CA ILE A 298 -1.31 25.32 13.83
C ILE A 298 -0.74 23.90 13.87
N ARG A 299 -0.77 23.21 15.03
CA ARG A 299 -0.32 21.82 15.16
C ARG A 299 -1.12 20.88 14.26
N VAL A 300 -2.45 20.99 14.28
CA VAL A 300 -3.35 20.15 13.46
C VAL A 300 -3.12 20.40 11.97
N LEU A 301 -3.03 21.66 11.55
CA LEU A 301 -2.77 22.02 10.14
C LEU A 301 -1.40 21.54 9.66
N THR A 302 -0.36 21.68 10.49
CA THR A 302 0.98 21.18 10.17
C THR A 302 0.96 19.67 10.01
N THR A 303 0.30 18.98 10.94
CA THR A 303 0.11 17.52 10.90
C THR A 303 -0.62 17.05 9.64
N ARG A 304 -1.67 17.77 9.23
CA ARG A 304 -2.44 17.50 8.01
C ARG A 304 -1.61 17.71 6.75
N LYS A 305 -0.84 18.79 6.70
CA LYS A 305 0.09 19.05 5.60
C LYS A 305 1.14 17.94 5.48
N GLU A 306 1.76 17.53 6.58
CA GLU A 306 2.75 16.44 6.58
C GLU A 306 2.16 15.13 6.06
N LEU A 307 0.93 14.79 6.46
CA LEU A 307 0.22 13.60 5.99
C LEU A 307 -0.04 13.65 4.48
N LEU A 308 -0.47 14.80 3.95
CA LEU A 308 -0.62 15.03 2.51
C LEU A 308 0.72 14.92 1.78
N ASP A 309 1.76 15.58 2.29
CA ASP A 309 3.09 15.61 1.69
C ASP A 309 3.71 14.21 1.62
N GLN A 310 3.56 13.38 2.67
CA GLN A 310 3.98 11.98 2.66
C GLN A 310 3.26 11.18 1.58
N LYS A 311 1.94 11.39 1.42
CA LYS A 311 1.16 10.71 0.38
C LYS A 311 1.61 11.14 -1.02
N PHE A 312 1.78 12.45 -1.25
CA PHE A 312 2.26 12.97 -2.52
C PHE A 312 3.68 12.50 -2.84
N PHE A 313 4.57 12.45 -1.84
CA PHE A 313 5.93 11.94 -1.98
C PHE A 313 5.92 10.48 -2.47
N ASN A 314 5.09 9.64 -1.86
CA ASN A 314 4.93 8.24 -2.28
C ASN A 314 4.32 8.06 -3.67
N MET A 315 3.55 9.05 -4.15
CA MET A 315 3.03 9.08 -5.53
C MET A 315 4.05 9.64 -6.54
N ARG A 316 5.17 10.23 -6.11
CA ARG A 316 6.14 10.81 -7.05
C ARG A 316 6.82 9.75 -7.90
N ASP A 317 7.00 10.07 -9.17
CA ASP A 317 7.88 9.37 -10.08
C ASP A 317 8.47 10.36 -11.09
N PHE A 318 9.65 10.04 -11.61
CA PHE A 318 10.25 10.82 -12.68
C PHE A 318 9.67 10.45 -14.04
N ALA A 319 9.53 11.43 -14.93
CA ALA A 319 9.09 11.17 -16.28
C ALA A 319 10.06 10.21 -17.01
N GLY A 320 9.49 9.26 -17.74
CA GLY A 320 10.24 8.43 -18.69
C GLY A 320 10.39 9.13 -20.05
N ARG A 321 10.18 8.36 -21.13
CA ARG A 321 10.19 8.93 -22.49
C ARG A 321 8.96 9.81 -22.73
N ILE A 322 9.19 11.07 -23.10
CA ILE A 322 8.12 12.06 -23.37
C ILE A 322 7.49 11.82 -24.75
N HIS A 323 8.30 11.86 -25.82
CA HIS A 323 7.79 11.73 -27.18
C HIS A 323 7.32 10.31 -27.54
N THR A 324 6.59 10.22 -28.66
CA THR A 324 6.06 8.97 -29.19
C THR A 324 7.13 7.89 -29.34
N MET A 325 6.79 6.67 -28.94
CA MET A 325 7.56 5.44 -29.12
C MET A 325 6.75 4.50 -30.01
N ARG A 326 7.34 4.05 -31.13
CA ARG A 326 6.75 3.02 -31.98
C ARG A 326 7.31 1.64 -31.59
N GLY A 327 6.47 0.61 -31.60
CA GLY A 327 6.88 -0.75 -31.22
C GLY A 327 7.03 -0.97 -29.71
N HIS A 328 8.01 -1.82 -29.33
CA HIS A 328 8.45 -2.13 -27.96
C HIS A 328 7.33 -2.44 -26.94
N TRP A 329 6.25 -3.10 -27.37
CA TRP A 329 5.10 -3.40 -26.51
C TRP A 329 5.45 -4.33 -25.33
N MET A 330 6.48 -5.17 -25.47
CA MET A 330 6.97 -6.05 -24.39
C MET A 330 7.56 -5.28 -23.20
N ARG A 331 7.90 -3.99 -23.34
CA ARG A 331 8.39 -3.16 -22.22
C ARG A 331 7.37 -3.01 -21.09
N LYS A 332 6.07 -3.26 -21.34
CA LYS A 332 5.03 -3.27 -20.30
C LYS A 332 5.37 -4.20 -19.13
N ALA A 333 6.05 -5.32 -19.39
CA ALA A 333 6.44 -6.27 -18.35
C ALA A 333 7.49 -5.69 -17.38
N LYS A 334 8.31 -4.73 -17.83
CA LYS A 334 9.27 -4.01 -16.97
C LYS A 334 8.60 -2.88 -16.20
N VAL A 335 7.49 -2.35 -16.70
CA VAL A 335 6.75 -1.24 -16.08
C VAL A 335 5.82 -1.78 -14.99
N LEU A 336 5.11 -2.86 -15.28
CA LEU A 336 4.17 -3.52 -14.37
C LEU A 336 4.91 -4.51 -13.48
N THR A 337 5.57 -3.99 -12.45
CA THR A 337 6.35 -4.76 -11.48
C THR A 337 6.06 -4.29 -10.06
N ASN A 338 6.50 -5.06 -9.06
CA ASN A 338 6.48 -4.66 -7.65
C ASN A 338 7.55 -3.61 -7.37
N ALA A 339 7.52 -2.48 -8.07
CA ALA A 339 8.49 -1.42 -7.91
C ALA A 339 8.43 -0.91 -6.46
N PRO A 340 9.58 -0.82 -5.76
CA PRO A 340 9.60 -0.35 -4.39
C PRO A 340 9.04 1.07 -4.32
N THR A 341 8.20 1.32 -3.31
CA THR A 341 7.71 2.66 -3.01
C THR A 341 8.84 3.47 -2.35
N PRO A 342 8.81 4.81 -2.42
CA PRO A 342 9.81 5.63 -1.74
C PRO A 342 9.91 5.31 -0.24
N GLU A 343 8.78 5.10 0.43
CA GLU A 343 8.72 4.70 1.84
C GLU A 343 9.38 3.35 2.12
N GLU A 344 9.06 2.30 1.36
CA GLU A 344 9.68 0.98 1.51
C GLU A 344 11.19 1.04 1.23
N LEU A 345 11.59 1.77 0.20
CA LEU A 345 12.99 1.94 -0.19
C LEU A 345 13.82 2.61 0.92
N LEU A 346 13.25 3.60 1.60
CA LEU A 346 13.92 4.31 2.70
C LEU A 346 13.91 3.48 3.99
N ARG A 347 12.82 2.77 4.27
CA ARG A 347 12.70 1.89 5.46
C ARG A 347 13.63 0.69 5.40
N TYR A 348 13.62 -0.01 4.27
CA TYR A 348 14.42 -1.22 4.06
C TYR A 348 15.67 -0.95 3.23
N SER A 349 16.26 0.24 3.40
CA SER A 349 17.57 0.53 2.82
C SER A 349 18.56 -0.54 3.26
N PRO A 350 19.38 -1.12 2.35
CA PRO A 350 20.26 -2.25 2.65
C PRO A 350 21.35 -1.92 3.67
N THR A 351 21.55 -0.64 4.00
CA THR A 351 22.46 -0.18 5.04
C THR A 351 21.83 -0.22 6.44
N ILE A 352 20.52 -0.03 6.54
CA ILE A 352 19.76 -0.02 7.80
C ILE A 352 19.18 -1.42 8.05
N HIS A 353 18.40 -1.91 7.09
CA HIS A 353 17.87 -3.27 7.11
C HIS A 353 18.84 -4.18 6.34
N GLN A 354 19.92 -4.56 7.00
CA GLN A 354 20.98 -5.36 6.39
C GLN A 354 20.46 -6.72 5.94
N VAL A 355 20.94 -7.16 4.78
CA VAL A 355 20.66 -8.50 4.28
C VAL A 355 21.41 -9.49 5.16
N HIS A 356 20.68 -10.38 5.82
CA HIS A 356 21.30 -11.49 6.52
C HIS A 356 22.03 -12.38 5.51
N ARG A 357 23.35 -12.47 5.67
CA ARG A 357 24.25 -13.19 4.77
C ARG A 357 24.95 -14.29 5.55
N ASP A 358 24.53 -15.53 5.30
CA ASP A 358 25.08 -16.72 5.96
C ASP A 358 26.16 -17.36 5.08
N PHE A 359 27.40 -17.39 5.58
CA PHE A 359 28.55 -17.94 4.86
C PHE A 359 28.51 -19.45 4.68
N LYS A 360 27.64 -20.16 5.41
CA LYS A 360 27.41 -21.59 5.23
C LYS A 360 27.02 -21.95 3.79
N TYR A 361 26.37 -21.04 3.08
CA TYR A 361 25.92 -21.22 1.70
C TYR A 361 26.80 -20.49 0.68
N GLU A 362 27.93 -19.93 1.12
CA GLU A 362 28.83 -19.16 0.28
C GLU A 362 30.22 -19.78 0.21
N LEU A 363 30.98 -19.39 -0.82
CA LEU A 363 32.37 -19.80 -1.04
C LEU A 363 33.39 -18.73 -0.63
N ASN A 364 32.91 -17.57 -0.19
CA ASN A 364 33.74 -16.44 0.20
C ASN A 364 33.35 -16.01 1.61
N ALA A 365 34.33 -15.78 2.47
CA ALA A 365 34.14 -15.18 3.78
C ALA A 365 35.14 -14.03 3.98
N PRO A 366 34.86 -13.11 4.93
CA PRO A 366 35.85 -12.16 5.41
C PRO A 366 37.04 -12.86 6.06
N ILE A 367 38.18 -12.17 6.08
CA ILE A 367 39.36 -12.58 6.84
C ILE A 367 38.96 -12.78 8.32
N GLY A 368 39.44 -13.85 8.95
CA GLY A 368 39.05 -14.24 10.31
C GLY A 368 37.87 -15.22 10.38
N ARG A 369 37.04 -15.30 9.33
CA ARG A 369 35.88 -16.22 9.23
C ARG A 369 36.04 -17.28 8.14
N GLU A 370 37.28 -17.57 7.76
CA GLU A 370 37.62 -18.52 6.68
C GLU A 370 37.05 -19.93 6.88
N LYS A 371 36.84 -20.35 8.14
CA LYS A 371 36.29 -21.67 8.49
C LYS A 371 34.76 -21.78 8.38
N GLU A 372 34.07 -20.65 8.21
CA GLU A 372 32.60 -20.61 8.16
C GLU A 372 32.02 -20.75 6.74
N VAL A 373 32.91 -20.73 5.74
CA VAL A 373 32.57 -20.99 4.34
C VAL A 373 31.93 -22.37 4.20
N GLN A 374 31.03 -22.54 3.21
CA GLN A 374 30.39 -23.83 2.90
C GLN A 374 31.42 -24.97 2.96
N PRO A 375 31.21 -26.05 3.72
CA PRO A 375 32.21 -27.11 3.85
C PRO A 375 32.33 -27.93 2.56
N GLY A 376 33.49 -28.57 2.38
CA GLY A 376 33.69 -29.56 1.32
C GLY A 376 34.66 -30.64 1.75
N VAL A 377 34.42 -31.87 1.30
CA VAL A 377 35.27 -33.02 1.59
C VAL A 377 36.56 -32.91 0.79
N ASN A 378 37.69 -33.15 1.44
CA ASN A 378 39.04 -33.14 0.83
C ASN A 378 39.39 -31.83 0.10
N ARG A 379 39.01 -30.68 0.68
CA ARG A 379 39.42 -29.38 0.14
C ARG A 379 40.92 -29.15 0.33
N VAL A 380 41.62 -29.09 -0.79
CA VAL A 380 43.04 -28.72 -0.85
C VAL A 380 43.15 -27.37 -1.57
N VAL A 381 43.74 -26.38 -0.90
CA VAL A 381 44.04 -25.07 -1.50
C VAL A 381 45.26 -25.25 -2.41
N MET A 382 45.06 -25.04 -3.71
CA MET A 382 46.10 -25.27 -4.72
C MET A 382 47.00 -24.03 -4.90
N ASP A 383 46.43 -22.94 -5.39
CA ASP A 383 47.08 -21.65 -5.63
C ASP A 383 46.00 -20.54 -5.73
N MET A 384 46.41 -19.28 -5.85
CA MET A 384 45.49 -18.14 -6.03
C MET A 384 44.81 -18.06 -7.41
N GLY A 385 44.94 -19.09 -8.27
CA GLY A 385 44.31 -19.12 -9.59
C GLY A 385 44.91 -18.17 -10.62
N ASN A 386 46.21 -17.85 -10.53
CA ASN A 386 46.85 -16.87 -11.41
C ASN A 386 46.72 -17.26 -12.91
N PRO A 387 46.20 -16.39 -13.80
CA PRO A 387 45.97 -16.75 -15.21
C PRO A 387 47.26 -17.01 -15.99
N TYR A 388 48.41 -16.48 -15.55
CA TYR A 388 49.70 -16.63 -16.22
C TYR A 388 50.37 -17.99 -15.98
N ARG A 389 49.92 -18.79 -15.01
CA ARG A 389 50.47 -20.14 -14.75
C ARG A 389 50.37 -21.10 -15.94
N ARG A 390 49.44 -20.83 -16.86
CA ARG A 390 49.23 -21.58 -18.11
C ARG A 390 50.23 -21.22 -19.20
N ARG A 391 50.94 -20.08 -19.07
CA ARG A 391 52.02 -19.75 -20.00
C ARG A 391 53.12 -20.80 -19.82
N ARG A 392 53.56 -21.39 -20.94
CA ARG A 392 54.61 -22.42 -20.94
C ARG A 392 56.02 -21.86 -20.64
N SER A 393 56.15 -20.54 -20.49
CA SER A 393 57.43 -19.90 -20.19
C SER A 393 57.83 -20.10 -18.73
N GLN A 394 59.02 -20.62 -18.51
CA GLN A 394 59.59 -20.83 -17.18
C GLN A 394 59.72 -19.52 -16.39
N SER A 395 60.09 -18.43 -17.06
CA SER A 395 60.15 -17.08 -16.46
C SER A 395 58.79 -16.66 -15.86
N SER A 396 57.68 -17.00 -16.51
CA SER A 396 56.34 -16.68 -15.97
C SER A 396 55.98 -17.49 -14.72
N ARG A 397 56.56 -18.68 -14.53
CA ARG A 397 56.37 -19.48 -13.31
C ARG A 397 57.27 -18.98 -12.18
N GLU A 398 58.50 -18.58 -12.50
CA GLU A 398 59.44 -18.02 -11.54
C GLU A 398 58.94 -16.70 -10.94
N MET A 399 58.33 -15.83 -11.76
CA MET A 399 57.71 -14.59 -11.28
C MET A 399 56.53 -14.80 -10.31
N LEU A 400 55.93 -15.99 -10.29
CA LEU A 400 54.75 -16.30 -9.46
C LEU A 400 55.08 -17.11 -8.21
N ARG A 401 56.34 -17.53 -8.06
CA ARG A 401 56.76 -18.56 -7.10
C ARG A 401 56.40 -18.25 -5.65
N ASP A 402 56.50 -16.99 -5.24
CA ASP A 402 56.29 -16.58 -3.85
C ASP A 402 54.91 -15.99 -3.57
N ALA A 403 54.07 -15.83 -4.59
CA ALA A 403 52.78 -15.16 -4.48
C ALA A 403 51.85 -15.90 -3.50
N ASP A 404 51.75 -17.22 -3.60
CA ASP A 404 50.89 -18.04 -2.73
C ASP A 404 51.38 -18.05 -1.27
N ASN A 405 52.71 -18.11 -1.08
CA ASN A 405 53.32 -18.03 0.25
C ASN A 405 53.07 -16.68 0.92
N ASN A 406 53.17 -15.58 0.15
CA ASN A 406 52.90 -14.24 0.65
C ASN A 406 51.41 -14.05 0.99
N PHE A 407 50.51 -14.60 0.17
CA PHE A 407 49.08 -14.57 0.43
C PHE A 407 48.68 -15.37 1.68
N ALA A 408 49.24 -16.57 1.84
CA ALA A 408 49.05 -17.38 3.05
C ALA A 408 49.56 -16.67 4.31
N LYS A 409 50.73 -16.00 4.24
CA LYS A 409 51.24 -15.16 5.35
C LYS A 409 50.32 -13.98 5.65
N TYR A 410 49.78 -13.33 4.63
CA TYR A 410 48.86 -12.19 4.79
C TYR A 410 47.57 -12.58 5.52
N ILE A 411 46.95 -13.70 5.13
CA ILE A 411 45.73 -14.19 5.79
C ILE A 411 46.04 -14.53 7.25
N ARG A 412 47.09 -15.34 7.49
CA ARG A 412 47.47 -15.74 8.85
C ARG A 412 47.81 -14.54 9.74
N ALA A 413 48.59 -13.58 9.26
CA ALA A 413 48.98 -12.41 10.05
C ALA A 413 47.78 -11.54 10.47
N LYS A 414 46.69 -11.55 9.69
CA LYS A 414 45.47 -10.80 10.01
C LYS A 414 44.48 -11.59 10.84
N GLU A 415 44.54 -12.93 10.83
CA GLU A 415 43.74 -13.79 11.73
C GLU A 415 44.15 -13.66 13.20
N TYR A 416 45.38 -13.24 13.51
CA TYR A 416 45.91 -13.16 14.90
C TYR A 416 46.09 -11.73 15.44
N ASN A 417 45.72 -10.70 14.67
CA ASN A 417 45.84 -9.29 15.07
C ASN A 417 44.49 -8.66 15.48
N GLU A 418 43.45 -9.47 15.62
CA GLU A 418 42.22 -9.19 16.40
C GLU A 418 42.31 -9.97 17.72
#